data_AF-A0A2N2W5J9-F1
#
_entry.id   AF-A0A2N2W5J9-F1
#
_cell.length_a   1.000
_cell.length_b   1.000
_cell.length_c   1.000
_cell.angle_alpha   90.00
_cell.angle_beta   90.00
_cell.angle_gamma   90.00
#
_symmetry.space_group_name_H-M   'P 1'
#
loop_
_entity.id
_entity.type
_entity.pdbx_description
1 polymer ?
#
loop_
_entity_poly.entity_id
_entity_poly.type
_entity_poly.pdbx_seq_one_letter_code
_entity_poly.pdbx_strand_id
1 'polypeptide(L)'
;MKKTLLILAMVALTTVTVFGQYNQDSRKRVSVGLKAGINLSNVYDSEGEQFNADAKLGLAAGLFVSIPLGSLFGIQPEILFSQKGYSGSGSILGSNYSYKYTSNFVDVPLLIAFKPVSLITILAGPQYSFLVSDKYVFNSDVINIDQQNEFENDNIRKNILCFIGGADINFSKIVIGARVGWDIQDNKGDGTSETPRYKNVWYQATIGFRF
;
A
#
# COMPACT_ATOMS: atom_id res chain seq x y z
N MET A 1 -2.80 -9.95 26.27
CA MET A 1 -2.31 -10.43 24.96
C MET A 1 -1.85 -9.30 24.04
N LYS A 2 -2.63 -8.22 23.84
CA LYS A 2 -2.19 -7.06 23.01
C LYS A 2 -0.90 -6.37 23.52
N LYS A 3 -0.74 -6.21 24.84
CA LYS A 3 0.45 -5.61 25.46
C LYS A 3 1.71 -6.48 25.37
N THR A 4 1.55 -7.81 25.44
CA THR A 4 2.65 -8.77 25.30
C THR A 4 3.16 -8.85 23.85
N LEU A 5 2.28 -8.70 22.86
CA LEU A 5 2.66 -8.61 21.44
C LEU A 5 3.47 -7.33 21.14
N LEU A 6 3.09 -6.20 21.75
CA LEU A 6 3.81 -4.92 21.66
C LEU A 6 5.21 -4.98 22.29
N ILE A 7 5.35 -5.68 23.42
CA ILE A 7 6.66 -5.89 24.06
C ILE A 7 7.53 -6.82 23.20
N LEU A 8 6.96 -7.87 22.58
CA LEU A 8 7.70 -8.73 21.65
C LEU A 8 8.18 -7.97 20.40
N ALA A 9 7.33 -7.09 19.86
CA ALA A 9 7.68 -6.23 18.72
C ALA A 9 8.77 -5.20 19.09
N MET A 10 8.72 -4.63 20.31
CA MET A 10 9.76 -3.72 20.80
C MET A 10 11.09 -4.43 21.05
N VAL A 11 11.05 -5.64 21.62
CA VAL A 11 12.26 -6.46 21.86
C VAL A 11 12.89 -6.90 20.53
N ALA A 12 12.08 -7.21 19.51
CA ALA A 12 12.57 -7.49 18.15
C ALA A 12 13.19 -6.26 17.45
N LEU A 13 12.73 -5.04 17.77
CA LEU A 13 13.36 -3.79 17.28
C LEU A 13 14.70 -3.50 17.97
N THR A 14 14.87 -3.89 19.24
CA THR A 14 16.11 -3.62 20.00
C THR A 14 17.27 -4.55 19.67
N THR A 15 17.03 -5.70 19.02
CA THR A 15 18.09 -6.68 18.66
C THR A 15 18.78 -6.42 17.32
N VAL A 16 18.53 -5.30 16.64
CA VAL A 16 19.18 -4.98 15.35
C VAL A 16 20.56 -4.30 15.53
N THR A 17 21.19 -4.40 16.70
CA THR A 17 22.59 -3.99 16.91
C THR A 17 23.60 -5.12 16.64
N VAL A 18 23.28 -6.03 15.73
CA VAL A 18 24.19 -7.14 15.36
C VAL A 18 25.16 -6.65 14.29
N PHE A 19 26.35 -6.26 14.76
CA PHE A 19 27.66 -6.32 14.08
C PHE A 19 27.68 -5.89 12.60
N GLY A 20 28.01 -4.62 12.37
CA GLY A 20 28.41 -4.14 11.05
C GLY A 20 29.69 -4.82 10.58
N GLN A 21 29.53 -5.93 9.84
CA GLN A 21 30.59 -6.44 8.98
C GLN A 21 30.89 -5.37 7.93
N TYR A 22 32.15 -4.96 7.83
CA TYR A 22 32.68 -4.01 6.85
C TYR A 22 32.70 -4.66 5.45
N ASN A 23 31.52 -4.96 4.90
CA ASN A 23 31.33 -5.43 3.54
C ASN A 23 30.96 -4.23 2.67
N GLN A 24 31.75 -3.97 1.63
CA GLN A 24 31.47 -2.90 0.65
C GLN A 24 30.20 -3.14 -0.18
N ASP A 25 29.69 -4.38 -0.21
CA ASP A 25 28.48 -4.72 -0.96
C ASP A 25 27.22 -4.48 -0.12
N SER A 26 26.48 -3.42 -0.45
CA SER A 26 25.19 -3.08 0.16
C SER A 26 24.14 -4.19 0.02
N ARG A 27 24.31 -5.12 -0.93
CA ARG A 27 23.42 -6.27 -1.13
C ARG A 27 23.55 -7.33 -0.04
N LYS A 28 24.58 -7.29 0.81
CA LYS A 28 24.84 -8.30 1.84
C LYS A 28 24.52 -7.84 3.26
N ARG A 29 24.07 -6.59 3.43
CA ARG A 29 23.80 -6.02 4.75
C ARG A 29 22.30 -5.90 5.00
N VAL A 30 21.87 -6.33 6.20
CA VAL A 30 20.52 -6.02 6.68
C VAL A 30 20.42 -4.51 6.85
N SER A 31 19.34 -3.92 6.38
CA SER A 31 19.12 -2.48 6.52
C SER A 31 17.67 -2.17 6.82
N VAL A 32 17.46 -1.08 7.55
CA VAL A 32 16.14 -0.54 7.85
C VAL A 32 16.04 0.82 7.17
N GLY A 33 14.85 1.21 6.74
CA GLY A 33 14.63 2.51 6.15
C GLY A 33 13.21 3.01 6.27
N LEU A 34 13.07 4.30 6.04
CA LEU A 34 11.79 4.98 5.88
C LEU A 34 11.50 5.16 4.39
N LYS A 35 10.23 5.18 4.01
CA LYS A 35 9.81 5.55 2.65
C LYS A 35 8.57 6.43 2.68
N ALA A 36 8.51 7.37 1.74
CA ALA A 36 7.37 8.23 1.50
C ALA A 36 7.13 8.37 -0.01
N GLY A 37 5.89 8.62 -0.41
CA GLY A 37 5.53 8.62 -1.82
C GLY A 37 4.06 8.88 -2.07
N ILE A 38 3.66 8.61 -3.31
CA ILE A 38 2.32 8.83 -3.82
C ILE A 38 1.77 7.56 -4.46
N ASN A 39 0.48 7.35 -4.27
CA ASN A 39 -0.33 6.35 -4.96
C ASN A 39 -1.16 7.05 -6.03
N LEU A 40 -1.22 6.47 -7.22
CA LEU A 40 -2.25 6.74 -8.21
C LEU A 40 -3.11 5.49 -8.30
N SER A 41 -4.28 5.50 -7.67
CA SER A 41 -5.19 4.36 -7.59
C SER A 41 -6.42 4.57 -8.44
N ASN A 42 -6.91 3.52 -9.07
CA ASN A 42 -8.23 3.50 -9.65
C ASN A 42 -8.91 2.16 -9.35
N VAL A 43 -10.22 2.14 -9.51
CA VAL A 43 -11.02 0.92 -9.46
C VAL A 43 -11.40 0.55 -10.88
N TYR A 44 -11.36 -0.75 -11.17
CA TYR A 44 -11.96 -1.30 -12.37
C TYR A 44 -13.07 -2.25 -11.95
N ASP A 45 -14.17 -2.20 -12.70
CA ASP A 45 -15.24 -3.15 -12.51
C ASP A 45 -14.83 -4.52 -13.06
N SER A 46 -15.20 -5.56 -12.32
CA SER A 46 -14.93 -6.95 -12.65
C SER A 46 -16.02 -7.62 -13.48
N GLU A 47 -17.22 -7.02 -13.63
CA GLU A 47 -18.39 -7.69 -14.25
C GLU A 47 -19.16 -6.92 -15.34
N GLY A 48 -18.67 -5.78 -15.83
CA GLY A 48 -19.21 -5.12 -17.03
C GLY A 48 -20.28 -4.04 -16.80
N GLU A 49 -20.48 -3.61 -15.56
CA GLU A 49 -21.14 -2.36 -15.21
C GLU A 49 -20.29 -1.18 -15.75
N GLN A 50 -20.93 -0.23 -16.44
CA GLN A 50 -20.24 0.96 -16.96
C GLN A 50 -19.89 1.93 -15.81
N PHE A 51 -18.93 1.56 -14.98
CA PHE A 51 -18.42 2.41 -13.92
C PHE A 51 -17.21 3.20 -14.42
N ASN A 52 -17.45 4.45 -14.81
CA ASN A 52 -16.38 5.37 -15.21
C ASN A 52 -15.84 6.09 -13.96
N ALA A 53 -14.69 5.62 -13.47
CA ALA A 53 -13.98 6.21 -12.35
C ALA A 53 -12.64 6.78 -12.79
N ASP A 54 -12.35 7.97 -12.29
CA ASP A 54 -11.10 8.67 -12.45
C ASP A 54 -10.09 8.21 -11.39
N ALA A 55 -8.85 8.04 -11.84
CA ALA A 55 -7.74 7.73 -10.95
C ALA A 55 -7.52 8.85 -9.93
N LYS A 56 -7.35 8.46 -8.67
CA LYS A 56 -7.15 9.37 -7.55
C LYS A 56 -5.71 9.29 -7.04
N LEU A 57 -5.13 10.47 -6.79
CA LEU A 57 -3.88 10.58 -6.06
C LEU A 57 -4.09 10.39 -4.55
N GLY A 58 -3.15 9.68 -3.92
CA GLY A 58 -3.09 9.44 -2.49
C GLY A 58 -1.63 9.41 -2.01
N LEU A 59 -1.44 9.45 -0.70
CA LEU A 59 -0.11 9.40 -0.09
C LEU A 59 0.25 7.97 0.34
N ALA A 60 1.53 7.66 0.37
CA ALA A 60 2.07 6.44 0.96
C ALA A 60 3.27 6.79 1.84
N ALA A 61 3.33 6.28 3.06
CA ALA A 61 4.48 6.49 3.95
C ALA A 61 4.67 5.32 4.91
N GLY A 62 5.90 4.96 5.25
CA GLY A 62 6.13 3.81 6.10
C GLY A 62 7.59 3.42 6.32
N LEU A 63 7.76 2.20 6.78
CA LEU A 63 9.04 1.57 7.12
C LEU A 63 9.25 0.34 6.24
N PHE A 64 10.51 0.06 5.93
CA PHE A 64 10.91 -1.20 5.29
C PHE A 64 12.16 -1.76 5.96
N VAL A 65 12.29 -3.08 5.92
CA VAL A 65 13.51 -3.79 6.31
C VAL A 65 13.98 -4.58 5.11
N SER A 66 15.22 -4.40 4.68
CA SER A 66 15.83 -5.20 3.61
C SER A 66 16.73 -6.26 4.23
N ILE A 67 16.35 -7.53 4.10
CA ILE A 67 17.07 -8.68 4.67
C ILE A 67 17.63 -9.48 3.49
N PRO A 68 18.94 -9.42 3.23
CA PRO A 68 19.55 -10.17 2.13
C PRO A 68 19.68 -11.65 2.46
N LEU A 69 19.35 -12.50 1.48
CA LEU A 69 19.51 -13.95 1.50
C LEU A 69 20.54 -14.31 0.42
N GLY A 70 21.81 -14.01 0.71
CA GLY A 70 22.90 -14.05 -0.26
C GLY A 70 23.05 -12.74 -1.05
N SER A 71 23.76 -12.79 -2.18
CA SER A 71 24.05 -11.61 -3.01
C SER A 71 22.94 -11.26 -4.00
N LEU A 72 22.14 -12.25 -4.41
CA LEU A 72 21.13 -12.10 -5.47
C LEU A 72 19.70 -12.03 -4.94
N PHE A 73 19.40 -12.62 -3.79
CA PHE A 73 18.05 -12.68 -3.25
C PHE A 73 17.97 -12.04 -1.87
N GLY A 74 16.75 -11.76 -1.43
CA GLY A 74 16.45 -11.26 -0.11
C GLY A 74 14.94 -11.18 0.09
N ILE A 75 14.56 -10.78 1.28
CA ILE A 75 13.18 -10.46 1.63
C ILE A 75 13.10 -9.01 2.10
N GLN A 76 11.98 -8.36 1.81
CA GLN A 76 11.72 -6.98 2.18
C GLN A 76 10.31 -6.85 2.76
N PRO A 77 10.12 -7.15 4.05
CA PRO A 77 8.89 -6.78 4.74
C PRO A 77 8.78 -5.25 4.87
N GLU A 78 7.56 -4.75 4.74
CA GLU A 78 7.24 -3.33 4.87
C GLU A 78 5.98 -3.13 5.72
N ILE A 79 5.85 -1.94 6.30
CA ILE A 79 4.61 -1.47 6.92
C ILE A 79 4.39 -0.05 6.43
N LEU A 80 3.26 0.20 5.77
CA LEU A 80 2.94 1.49 5.16
C LEU A 80 1.55 1.95 5.58
N PHE A 81 1.42 3.24 5.82
CA PHE A 81 0.14 3.92 5.67
C PHE A 81 -0.03 4.29 4.20
N SER A 82 -1.14 3.88 3.59
CA SER A 82 -1.45 4.10 2.19
C SER A 82 -2.85 4.66 2.02
N GLN A 83 -2.96 5.81 1.36
CA GLN A 83 -4.23 6.34 0.90
C GLN A 83 -4.46 5.94 -0.55
N LYS A 84 -5.64 5.37 -0.81
CA LYS A 84 -6.12 4.92 -2.13
C LYS A 84 -7.54 5.45 -2.35
N GLY A 85 -8.17 5.05 -3.44
CA GLY A 85 -9.55 5.37 -3.78
C GLY A 85 -9.70 5.83 -5.23
N TYR A 86 -10.82 6.46 -5.51
CA TYR A 86 -11.22 6.89 -6.84
C TYR A 86 -12.14 8.12 -6.75
N SER A 87 -12.32 8.82 -7.85
CA SER A 87 -13.27 9.92 -7.96
C SER A 87 -14.05 9.82 -9.26
N GLY A 88 -15.14 10.56 -9.38
CA GLY A 88 -15.83 10.73 -10.64
C GLY A 88 -16.70 11.97 -10.63
N SER A 89 -17.09 12.40 -11.82
CA SER A 89 -17.99 13.53 -12.00
C SER A 89 -18.94 13.27 -13.16
N GLY A 90 -20.08 13.94 -13.14
CA GLY A 90 -21.09 13.81 -14.17
C GLY A 90 -22.12 14.92 -14.09
N SER A 91 -23.11 14.86 -14.98
CA SER A 91 -24.25 15.78 -14.99
C SER A 91 -25.54 14.98 -15.15
N ILE A 92 -26.52 15.25 -14.30
CA ILE A 92 -27.87 14.68 -14.38
C ILE A 92 -28.85 15.85 -14.45
N LEU A 93 -29.68 15.87 -15.50
CA LEU A 93 -30.71 16.89 -15.72
C LEU A 93 -30.17 18.33 -15.67
N GLY A 94 -28.91 18.54 -16.07
CA GLY A 94 -28.26 19.85 -16.10
C GLY A 94 -27.60 20.28 -14.78
N SER A 95 -27.73 19.51 -13.70
CA SER A 95 -27.00 19.71 -12.46
C SER A 95 -25.73 18.88 -12.44
N ASN A 96 -24.62 19.52 -12.10
CA ASN A 96 -23.34 18.83 -12.00
C ASN A 96 -23.23 18.11 -10.66
N TYR A 97 -22.61 16.94 -10.67
CA TYR A 97 -22.25 16.22 -9.45
C TYR A 97 -20.81 15.71 -9.51
N SER A 98 -20.21 15.58 -8.34
CA SER A 98 -18.91 14.95 -8.15
C SER A 98 -18.94 14.04 -6.94
N TYR A 99 -18.20 12.95 -7.00
CA TYR A 99 -18.02 12.05 -5.87
C TYR A 99 -16.55 11.67 -5.72
N LYS A 100 -16.14 11.45 -4.47
CA LYS A 100 -14.79 11.07 -4.11
C LYS A 100 -14.83 10.01 -3.01
N TYR A 101 -14.24 8.86 -3.30
CA TYR A 101 -14.02 7.80 -2.34
C TYR A 101 -12.55 7.77 -1.94
N THR A 102 -12.27 7.82 -0.64
CA THR A 102 -10.91 7.81 -0.09
C THR A 102 -10.80 6.71 0.93
N SER A 103 -9.88 5.76 0.69
CA SER A 103 -9.60 4.66 1.61
C SER A 103 -8.23 4.78 2.20
N ASN A 104 -8.13 4.66 3.52
CA ASN A 104 -6.88 4.67 4.25
C ASN A 104 -6.58 3.27 4.75
N PHE A 105 -5.42 2.76 4.38
CA PHE A 105 -4.96 1.41 4.72
C PHE A 105 -3.69 1.44 5.53
N VAL A 106 -3.53 0.44 6.39
CA VAL A 106 -2.22 -0.03 6.84
C VAL A 106 -1.86 -1.23 5.96
N ASP A 107 -0.91 -1.04 5.05
CA ASP A 107 -0.42 -2.08 4.16
C ASP A 107 0.79 -2.78 4.80
N VAL A 108 0.79 -4.12 4.77
CA VAL A 108 1.90 -4.97 5.21
C VAL A 108 2.35 -5.86 4.05
N PRO A 109 3.20 -5.36 3.15
CA PRO A 109 3.87 -6.15 2.13
C PRO A 109 4.91 -7.12 2.69
N LEU A 110 4.97 -8.32 2.11
CA LEU A 110 6.08 -9.25 2.28
C LEU A 110 6.69 -9.55 0.92
N LEU A 111 7.79 -8.86 0.59
CA LEU A 111 8.37 -8.88 -0.74
C LEU A 111 9.57 -9.82 -0.84
N ILE A 112 9.68 -10.53 -1.95
CA ILE A 112 10.92 -11.14 -2.40
C ILE A 112 11.70 -10.09 -3.18
N ALA A 113 13.00 -9.96 -2.89
CA ALA A 113 13.88 -8.97 -3.47
C ALA A 113 14.99 -9.63 -4.30
N PHE A 114 14.95 -9.48 -5.61
CA PHE A 114 16.01 -9.92 -6.53
C PHE A 114 16.95 -8.75 -6.86
N LYS A 115 18.26 -8.92 -6.59
CA LYS A 115 19.30 -7.89 -6.66
C LYS A 115 20.39 -8.27 -7.67
N PRO A 116 20.11 -8.18 -8.99
CA PRO A 116 21.10 -8.55 -10.01
C PRO A 116 22.37 -7.69 -9.90
N VAL A 117 22.21 -6.41 -9.56
CA VAL A 117 23.29 -5.45 -9.33
C VAL A 117 22.98 -4.63 -8.08
N SER A 118 23.97 -3.98 -7.47
CA SER A 118 23.79 -3.18 -6.25
C SER A 118 22.85 -1.98 -6.43
N LEU A 119 22.74 -1.48 -7.66
CA LEU A 119 21.89 -0.34 -8.02
C LEU A 119 20.41 -0.73 -8.16
N ILE A 120 20.07 -1.95 -8.57
CA ILE A 120 18.69 -2.32 -8.95
C ILE A 120 18.22 -3.46 -8.07
N THR A 121 17.04 -3.29 -7.47
CA THR A 121 16.33 -4.37 -6.77
C THR A 121 14.95 -4.54 -7.39
N ILE A 122 14.61 -5.73 -7.85
CA ILE A 122 13.28 -6.09 -8.32
C ILE A 122 12.52 -6.71 -7.15
N LEU A 123 11.29 -6.26 -6.93
CA LEU A 123 10.46 -6.65 -5.79
C LEU A 123 9.16 -7.26 -6.28
N ALA A 124 8.76 -8.38 -5.68
CA ALA A 124 7.44 -8.96 -5.91
C ALA A 124 6.97 -9.75 -4.70
N GLY A 125 5.67 -9.72 -4.41
CA GLY A 125 5.13 -10.50 -3.30
C GLY A 125 3.70 -10.14 -2.92
N PRO A 126 3.15 -10.88 -1.95
CA PRO A 126 1.86 -10.56 -1.37
C PRO A 126 1.92 -9.30 -0.51
N GLN A 127 0.79 -8.62 -0.44
CA GLN A 127 0.52 -7.52 0.49
C GLN A 127 -0.81 -7.78 1.17
N TYR A 128 -0.82 -7.60 2.49
CA TYR A 128 -2.04 -7.57 3.28
C TYR A 128 -2.40 -6.11 3.58
N SER A 129 -3.60 -5.68 3.20
CA SER A 129 -4.06 -4.30 3.38
C SER A 129 -5.19 -4.25 4.41
N PHE A 130 -4.91 -3.63 5.56
CA PHE A 130 -5.88 -3.42 6.63
C PHE A 130 -6.62 -2.11 6.41
N LEU A 131 -7.93 -2.17 6.21
CA LEU A 131 -8.75 -0.97 6.04
C LEU A 131 -8.96 -0.28 7.39
N VAL A 132 -8.51 0.97 7.51
CA VAL A 132 -8.61 1.75 8.76
C VAL A 132 -9.80 2.70 8.71
N SER A 133 -9.95 3.41 7.60
CA SER A 133 -11.06 4.34 7.42
C SER A 133 -11.37 4.57 5.95
N ASP A 134 -12.63 4.86 5.68
CA ASP A 134 -13.12 5.29 4.39
C ASP A 134 -13.85 6.63 4.51
N LYS A 135 -13.66 7.48 3.52
CA LYS A 135 -14.33 8.76 3.40
C LYS A 135 -15.00 8.87 2.03
N TYR A 136 -16.31 9.06 2.04
CA TYR A 136 -17.12 9.32 0.86
C TYR A 136 -17.61 10.77 0.89
N VAL A 137 -17.27 11.52 -0.15
CA VAL A 137 -17.74 12.89 -0.35
C VAL A 137 -18.53 12.92 -1.64
N PHE A 138 -19.76 13.43 -1.59
CA PHE A 138 -20.59 13.69 -2.75
C PHE A 138 -21.03 15.15 -2.73
N ASN A 139 -20.80 15.86 -3.83
CA ASN A 139 -21.23 17.24 -3.98
C ASN A 139 -22.10 17.37 -5.24
N SER A 140 -23.23 18.04 -5.11
CA SER A 140 -24.05 18.51 -6.22
C SER A 140 -24.54 19.93 -5.94
N ASP A 141 -25.15 20.56 -6.94
CA ASP A 141 -25.73 21.90 -6.81
C ASP A 141 -26.86 21.99 -5.75
N VAL A 142 -27.41 20.84 -5.33
CA VAL A 142 -28.56 20.75 -4.42
C VAL A 142 -28.21 20.05 -3.10
N ILE A 143 -27.30 19.09 -3.11
CA ILE A 143 -27.00 18.23 -1.95
C ILE A 143 -25.48 18.07 -1.80
N ASN A 144 -24.98 18.26 -0.58
CA ASN A 144 -23.61 17.92 -0.20
C ASN A 144 -23.65 16.86 0.90
N ILE A 145 -22.96 15.75 0.69
CA ILE A 145 -22.84 14.63 1.63
C ILE A 145 -21.35 14.44 1.93
N ASP A 146 -20.98 14.49 3.20
CA ASP A 146 -19.66 14.08 3.69
C ASP A 146 -19.88 12.98 4.73
N GLN A 147 -19.48 11.75 4.38
CA GLN A 147 -19.58 10.57 5.24
C GLN A 147 -18.19 10.00 5.47
N GLN A 148 -17.82 9.85 6.73
CA GLN A 148 -16.59 9.19 7.14
C GLN A 148 -16.92 8.00 8.03
N ASN A 149 -16.38 6.85 7.67
CA ASN A 149 -16.48 5.62 8.43
C ASN A 149 -15.10 5.24 8.94
N GLU A 150 -14.99 5.04 10.25
CA GLU A 150 -13.82 4.43 10.86
C GLU A 150 -14.12 2.98 11.16
N PHE A 151 -13.20 2.09 10.80
CA PHE A 151 -13.38 0.66 10.99
C PHE A 151 -12.53 0.19 12.15
N GLU A 152 -13.21 -0.22 13.23
CA GLU A 152 -12.61 -1.13 14.17
C GLU A 152 -12.42 -2.47 13.43
N ASN A 153 -11.18 -2.92 13.28
CA ASN A 153 -10.78 -4.11 12.52
C ASN A 153 -11.19 -5.42 13.22
N ASP A 154 -12.44 -5.48 13.67
CA ASP A 154 -13.07 -6.61 14.32
C ASP A 154 -13.58 -7.64 13.30
N ASN A 155 -13.69 -7.24 12.02
CA ASN A 155 -14.06 -8.13 10.91
C ASN A 155 -12.90 -8.25 9.89
N ILE A 156 -12.15 -9.35 10.01
CA ILE A 156 -11.00 -9.71 9.15
C ILE A 156 -11.38 -9.77 7.66
N ARG A 157 -12.67 -9.95 7.33
CA ARG A 157 -13.17 -9.98 5.95
C ARG A 157 -13.09 -8.64 5.23
N LYS A 158 -12.87 -7.51 5.93
CA LYS A 158 -12.68 -6.19 5.30
C LYS A 158 -11.25 -5.96 4.80
N ASN A 159 -10.34 -6.89 5.07
CA ASN A 159 -8.95 -6.76 4.67
C ASN A 159 -8.74 -7.38 3.29
N ILE A 160 -7.85 -6.77 2.52
CA ILE A 160 -7.64 -7.11 1.11
C ILE A 160 -6.29 -7.79 0.96
N LEU A 161 -6.27 -8.93 0.27
CA LEU A 161 -5.02 -9.52 -0.24
C LEU A 161 -4.73 -8.96 -1.62
N CYS A 162 -3.50 -8.47 -1.77
CA CYS A 162 -3.01 -7.90 -3.01
C CYS A 162 -1.74 -8.61 -3.44
N PHE A 163 -1.47 -8.60 -4.75
CA PHE A 163 -0.16 -8.89 -5.28
C PHE A 163 0.49 -7.58 -5.72
N ILE A 164 1.77 -7.40 -5.38
CA ILE A 164 2.52 -6.22 -5.79
C ILE A 164 3.81 -6.63 -6.50
N GLY A 165 4.20 -5.82 -7.49
CA GLY A 165 5.43 -5.97 -8.25
C GLY A 165 6.04 -4.61 -8.56
N GLY A 166 7.37 -4.51 -8.52
CA GLY A 166 8.05 -3.24 -8.74
C GLY A 166 9.57 -3.35 -8.79
N ALA A 167 10.22 -2.19 -8.85
CA ALA A 167 11.67 -2.08 -8.82
C ALA A 167 12.12 -0.84 -8.03
N ASP A 168 13.24 -0.99 -7.35
CA ASP A 168 13.93 0.04 -6.58
C ASP A 168 15.30 0.33 -7.19
N ILE A 169 15.60 1.63 -7.37
CA ILE A 169 16.92 2.15 -7.72
C ILE A 169 17.60 2.62 -6.42
N ASN A 170 18.78 2.08 -6.14
CA ASN A 170 19.49 2.19 -4.87
C ASN A 170 20.75 3.05 -4.99
N PHE A 171 20.71 4.25 -4.42
CA PHE A 171 21.83 5.18 -4.33
C PHE A 171 22.37 5.24 -2.90
N SER A 172 23.15 4.24 -2.51
CA SER A 172 23.70 4.11 -1.15
C SER A 172 22.60 4.15 -0.07
N LYS A 173 22.29 5.32 0.49
CA LYS A 173 21.22 5.56 1.46
C LYS A 173 19.88 5.89 0.82
N ILE A 174 19.85 6.44 -0.38
CA ILE A 174 18.59 6.82 -1.05
C ILE A 174 18.06 5.64 -1.86
N VAL A 175 16.77 5.40 -1.81
CA VAL A 175 16.07 4.39 -2.59
C VAL A 175 14.92 5.05 -3.34
N ILE A 176 14.86 4.88 -4.65
CA ILE A 176 13.73 5.38 -5.46
C ILE A 176 12.98 4.16 -5.96
N GLY A 177 11.73 4.01 -5.55
CA GLY A 177 10.91 2.83 -5.85
C GLY A 177 9.73 3.16 -6.73
N ALA A 178 9.47 2.31 -7.72
CA ALA A 178 8.24 2.31 -8.50
C ALA A 178 7.61 0.92 -8.43
N ARG A 179 6.33 0.86 -8.08
CA ARG A 179 5.58 -0.41 -7.99
C ARG A 179 4.15 -0.28 -8.46
N VAL A 180 3.57 -1.41 -8.79
CA VAL A 180 2.17 -1.56 -9.14
C VAL A 180 1.57 -2.68 -8.29
N GLY A 181 0.34 -2.47 -7.85
CA GLY A 181 -0.40 -3.43 -7.04
C GLY A 181 -1.77 -3.72 -7.64
N TRP A 182 -2.19 -4.97 -7.46
CA TRP A 182 -3.48 -5.47 -7.89
C TRP A 182 -4.12 -6.25 -6.77
N ASP A 183 -5.38 -5.94 -6.47
CA ASP A 183 -6.17 -6.71 -5.52
C ASP A 183 -6.50 -8.09 -6.11
N ILE A 184 -6.23 -9.14 -5.32
CA ILE A 184 -6.57 -10.52 -5.68
C ILE A 184 -8.03 -10.81 -5.26
N GLN A 185 -8.48 -10.17 -4.18
CA GLN A 185 -9.82 -10.31 -3.63
C GLN A 185 -10.69 -9.10 -3.99
N ASP A 186 -11.97 -9.35 -4.25
CA ASP A 186 -12.94 -8.28 -4.40
C ASP A 186 -13.21 -7.60 -3.04
N ASN A 187 -13.66 -6.34 -3.06
CA ASN A 187 -14.00 -5.60 -1.84
C ASN A 187 -15.22 -6.16 -1.05
N LYS A 188 -15.84 -7.27 -1.51
CA LYS A 188 -16.94 -7.95 -0.81
C LYS A 188 -16.41 -9.08 0.07
N GLY A 189 -15.98 -8.73 1.28
CA GLY A 189 -15.54 -9.71 2.28
C GLY A 189 -16.57 -10.76 2.71
N ASP A 190 -17.87 -10.44 2.66
CA ASP A 190 -18.97 -11.29 3.16
C ASP A 190 -20.11 -11.55 2.17
N GLY A 191 -20.07 -10.95 0.97
CA GLY A 191 -21.11 -11.12 -0.05
C GLY A 191 -22.45 -10.45 0.27
N THR A 192 -22.56 -9.67 1.36
CA THR A 192 -23.83 -9.06 1.82
C THR A 192 -23.94 -7.56 1.56
N SER A 193 -22.87 -6.90 1.10
CA SER A 193 -22.86 -5.47 0.83
C SER A 193 -23.47 -5.13 -0.54
N GLU A 194 -24.32 -4.09 -0.58
CA GLU A 194 -24.87 -3.49 -1.81
C GLU A 194 -23.84 -2.68 -2.61
N THR A 195 -22.61 -2.53 -2.12
CA THR A 195 -21.54 -1.83 -2.85
C THR A 195 -21.21 -2.56 -4.16
N PRO A 196 -20.95 -1.85 -5.27
CA PRO A 196 -20.45 -2.47 -6.50
C PRO A 196 -19.17 -3.26 -6.24
N ARG A 197 -19.00 -4.40 -6.92
CA ARG A 197 -17.76 -5.19 -6.83
C ARG A 197 -16.65 -4.44 -7.58
N TYR A 198 -15.55 -4.18 -6.90
CA TYR A 198 -14.39 -3.58 -7.54
C TYR A 198 -13.09 -4.17 -7.02
N LYS A 199 -12.08 -4.12 -7.90
CA LYS A 199 -10.69 -4.37 -7.57
C LYS A 199 -9.91 -3.08 -7.74
N ASN A 200 -9.00 -2.81 -6.82
CA ASN A 200 -8.09 -1.68 -6.98
C ASN A 200 -6.89 -2.10 -7.82
N VAL A 201 -6.51 -1.24 -8.77
CA VAL A 201 -5.14 -1.16 -9.28
C VAL A 201 -4.55 0.14 -8.79
N TRP A 202 -3.31 0.10 -8.35
CA TRP A 202 -2.59 1.33 -8.06
C TRP A 202 -1.15 1.26 -8.52
N TYR A 203 -0.68 2.40 -8.99
CA TYR A 203 0.72 2.68 -9.23
C TYR A 203 1.25 3.48 -8.04
N GLN A 204 2.47 3.19 -7.60
CA GLN A 204 3.09 3.89 -6.50
C GLN A 204 4.51 4.27 -6.85
N ALA A 205 4.85 5.53 -6.59
CA ALA A 205 6.21 6.05 -6.64
C ALA A 205 6.65 6.46 -5.23
N THR A 206 7.84 6.06 -4.82
CA THR A 206 8.38 6.33 -3.47
C THR A 206 9.82 6.77 -3.50
N ILE A 207 10.19 7.59 -2.52
CA ILE A 207 11.56 7.88 -2.14
C ILE A 207 11.75 7.36 -0.71
N GLY A 208 12.81 6.60 -0.52
CA GLY A 208 13.19 6.01 0.75
C GLY A 208 14.59 6.40 1.17
N PHE A 209 14.80 6.38 2.48
CA PHE A 209 16.08 6.59 3.12
C PHE A 209 16.43 5.39 3.99
N ARG A 210 17.59 4.79 3.72
CA ARG A 210 18.14 3.61 4.39
C ARG A 210 19.21 4.05 5.41
N PHE A 211 19.11 3.50 6.61
CA PHE A 211 20.06 3.72 7.71
C PHE A 211 21.29 2.80 7.59
#